data_AF-A0A1H8R8Z8-F1
#
_entry.id   AF-A0A1H8R8Z8-F1
#
_cell.length_a   1.000
_cell.length_b   1.000
_cell.length_c   1.000
_cell.angle_alpha   90.00
_cell.angle_beta   90.00
_cell.angle_gamma   90.00
#
_symmetry.space_group_name_H-M   'P 1'
#
loop_
_entity.id
_entity.type
_entity.pdbx_description
1 polymer ?
#
loop_
_entity_poly.entity_id
_entity_poly.type
_entity_poly.pdbx_seq_one_letter_code
_entity_poly.pdbx_strand_id
1 'polypeptide(L)'
;MTTTWEPHDLELLSRTQSLILTAGDGGDGVEIGMAVTGGQLYVRAYRGPRSAWYQAALAHGRGRVTVAGTTHDVVLDTGGLGPAGPVDEAFTAKYGPAAAGLVASADARAATIRICPAPPRPTVPPAAPANAVPAHRAVENLLARYAELVDDGDFAGVGELLADASFTGSGATFTGREAIEGMFRDTLIVYADGTPRTQHVTSNVAVDVDEDAGTAEARSCVTVLQAVDGLPLQVIAAGRYRDRFTRRDGRWRFTRRQVDIRLVGDVSRHLRAAAAR
;
A
#
# COMPACT_ATOMS: atom_id res chain seq x y z
N MET A 1 4.10 19.65 -18.58
CA MET A 1 2.94 19.28 -19.40
C MET A 1 1.73 19.94 -18.79
N THR A 2 1.08 20.88 -19.49
CA THR A 2 -0.18 21.50 -19.04
C THR A 2 -1.32 20.52 -19.31
N THR A 3 -1.84 19.92 -18.26
CA THR A 3 -3.05 19.08 -18.29
C THR A 3 -4.28 19.96 -18.52
N THR A 4 -5.20 19.48 -19.36
CA THR A 4 -6.46 20.15 -19.72
C THR A 4 -7.62 19.57 -18.91
N TRP A 5 -8.64 20.38 -18.65
CA TRP A 5 -9.88 19.89 -18.02
C TRP A 5 -10.59 18.90 -18.93
N GLU A 6 -11.19 17.86 -18.34
CA GLU A 6 -12.03 16.93 -19.07
C GLU A 6 -13.33 17.62 -19.52
N PRO A 7 -13.94 17.20 -20.64
CA PRO A 7 -15.18 17.82 -21.15
C PRO A 7 -16.32 17.84 -20.13
N HIS A 8 -16.44 16.78 -19.32
CA HIS A 8 -17.45 16.70 -18.26
C HIS A 8 -17.22 17.75 -17.16
N ASP A 9 -15.98 17.95 -16.75
CA ASP A 9 -15.62 18.95 -15.73
C ASP A 9 -15.86 20.37 -16.24
N LEU A 10 -15.56 20.63 -17.52
CA LEU A 10 -15.85 21.93 -18.15
C LEU A 10 -17.35 22.24 -18.19
N GLU A 11 -18.20 21.24 -18.43
CA GLU A 11 -19.66 21.41 -18.39
C GLU A 11 -20.12 21.78 -16.98
N LEU A 12 -19.62 21.06 -15.96
CA LEU A 12 -19.92 21.34 -14.56
C LEU A 12 -19.47 22.76 -14.16
N LEU A 13 -18.21 23.10 -14.42
CA LEU A 13 -17.64 24.42 -14.14
C LEU A 13 -18.36 25.57 -14.85
N SER A 14 -18.89 25.31 -16.05
CA SER A 14 -19.67 26.30 -16.79
C SER A 14 -21.03 26.57 -16.14
N ARG A 15 -21.65 25.54 -15.54
CA ARG A 15 -22.98 25.64 -14.91
C ARG A 15 -22.95 26.10 -13.45
N THR A 16 -21.87 25.88 -12.71
CA THR A 16 -21.78 26.26 -11.29
C THR A 16 -21.34 27.72 -11.12
N GLN A 17 -21.94 28.43 -10.16
CA GLN A 17 -21.67 29.87 -9.95
C GLN A 17 -20.42 30.15 -9.10
N SER A 18 -19.91 29.19 -8.34
CA SER A 18 -18.72 29.37 -7.51
C SER A 18 -17.96 28.07 -7.36
N LEU A 19 -16.70 28.19 -6.95
CA LEU A 19 -15.90 27.09 -6.42
C LEU A 19 -15.31 27.51 -5.09
N ILE A 20 -14.92 26.53 -4.28
CA ILE A 20 -14.09 26.75 -3.10
C ILE A 20 -12.64 26.47 -3.49
N LEU A 21 -11.76 27.46 -3.37
CA LEU A 21 -10.33 27.32 -3.62
C LEU A 21 -9.56 27.28 -2.29
N THR A 22 -8.74 26.25 -2.11
CA THR A 22 -7.73 26.17 -1.05
C THR A 22 -6.36 26.14 -1.70
N ALA A 23 -5.53 27.15 -1.46
CA ALA A 23 -4.15 27.18 -1.95
C ALA A 23 -3.22 26.38 -1.02
N GLY A 24 -2.32 25.58 -1.58
CA GLY A 24 -1.44 24.69 -0.83
C GLY A 24 -2.16 23.44 -0.28
N ASP A 25 -1.54 22.81 0.72
CA ASP A 25 -1.97 21.52 1.27
C ASP A 25 -2.92 21.66 2.49
N GLY A 26 -3.20 22.89 2.94
CA GLY A 26 -4.07 23.18 4.09
C GLY A 26 -4.55 24.63 4.14
N GLY A 27 -5.52 24.92 5.03
CA GLY A 27 -6.12 26.25 5.20
C GLY A 27 -7.62 26.28 4.88
N ASP A 28 -8.30 27.34 5.30
CA ASP A 28 -9.72 27.55 5.00
C ASP A 28 -9.88 27.87 3.50
N GLY A 29 -10.80 27.17 2.85
CA GLY A 29 -11.14 27.43 1.46
C GLY A 29 -11.87 28.76 1.31
N VAL A 30 -11.58 29.47 0.23
CA VAL A 30 -12.31 30.69 -0.15
C VAL A 30 -13.29 30.38 -1.26
N GLU A 31 -14.54 30.76 -1.08
CA GLU A 31 -15.54 30.70 -2.15
C GLU A 31 -15.33 31.88 -3.12
N ILE A 32 -15.15 31.56 -4.41
CA ILE A 32 -14.86 32.56 -5.44
C ILE A 32 -15.71 32.26 -6.69
N GLY A 33 -16.16 33.33 -7.34
CA GLY A 33 -16.71 33.24 -8.70
C GLY A 33 -15.65 32.86 -9.74
N MET A 34 -16.08 32.20 -10.81
CA MET A 34 -15.19 31.62 -11.80
C MET A 34 -15.76 31.78 -13.21
N ALA A 35 -14.90 31.90 -14.20
CA ALA A 35 -15.28 31.98 -15.60
C ALA A 35 -14.58 30.87 -16.40
N VAL A 36 -15.29 30.27 -17.33
CA VAL A 36 -14.75 29.29 -18.27
C VAL A 36 -14.74 29.94 -19.65
N THR A 37 -13.58 29.95 -20.32
CA THR A 37 -13.43 30.44 -21.69
C THR A 37 -12.28 29.73 -22.38
N GLY A 38 -12.43 29.41 -23.67
CA GLY A 38 -11.42 28.65 -24.43
C GLY A 38 -11.06 27.28 -23.83
N GLY A 39 -11.99 26.63 -23.10
CA GLY A 39 -11.74 25.36 -22.41
C GLY A 39 -10.80 25.48 -21.20
N GLN A 40 -10.65 26.67 -20.63
CA GLN A 40 -9.81 26.95 -19.47
C GLN A 40 -10.63 27.60 -18.36
N LEU A 41 -10.29 27.30 -17.11
CA LEU A 41 -10.94 27.84 -15.91
C LEU A 41 -10.14 29.03 -15.37
N TYR A 42 -10.84 30.13 -15.09
CA TYR A 42 -10.25 31.34 -14.55
C TYR A 42 -10.99 31.81 -13.30
N VAL A 43 -10.23 32.32 -12.33
CA VAL A 43 -10.75 33.02 -11.14
C VAL A 43 -10.06 34.37 -11.00
N ARG A 44 -10.72 35.30 -10.30
CA ARG A 44 -10.17 36.64 -10.03
C ARG A 44 -10.35 37.06 -8.60
N ALA A 45 -9.29 37.61 -8.01
CA ALA A 45 -9.40 38.30 -6.74
C ALA A 45 -9.97 39.69 -6.97
N TYR A 46 -11.22 39.93 -6.55
CA TYR A 46 -11.85 41.25 -6.66
C TYR A 46 -11.07 42.35 -5.90
N ARG A 47 -10.38 42.00 -4.81
CA ARG A 47 -9.48 42.90 -4.06
C ARG A 47 -8.10 43.08 -4.70
N GLY A 48 -7.90 42.50 -5.89
CA GLY A 48 -6.65 42.56 -6.63
C GLY A 48 -5.50 41.81 -5.95
N PRO A 49 -4.24 42.17 -6.26
CA PRO A 49 -3.07 41.42 -5.86
C PRO A 49 -2.86 41.35 -4.34
N ARG A 50 -3.47 42.25 -3.56
CA ARG A 50 -3.36 42.25 -2.09
C ARG A 50 -4.26 41.22 -1.39
N SER A 51 -5.07 40.47 -2.14
CA SER A 51 -5.91 39.42 -1.57
C SER A 51 -5.05 38.30 -0.95
N ALA A 52 -5.35 37.93 0.31
CA ALA A 52 -4.60 36.90 1.03
C ALA A 52 -4.59 35.55 0.28
N TRP A 53 -5.73 35.14 -0.26
CA TRP A 53 -5.82 33.89 -1.03
C TRP A 53 -5.07 33.96 -2.37
N TYR A 54 -4.99 35.14 -2.99
CA TYR A 54 -4.22 35.33 -4.22
C TYR A 54 -2.72 35.27 -3.94
N GLN A 55 -2.27 35.86 -2.82
CA GLN A 55 -0.89 35.74 -2.34
C GLN A 55 -0.53 34.30 -1.98
N ALA A 56 -1.46 33.55 -1.37
CA ALA A 56 -1.27 32.12 -1.12
C ALA A 56 -1.17 31.32 -2.42
N ALA A 57 -2.00 31.63 -3.43
CA ALA A 57 -1.92 31.01 -4.74
C ALA A 57 -0.58 31.28 -5.44
N LEU A 58 -0.06 32.52 -5.36
CA LEU A 58 1.28 32.87 -5.84
C LEU A 58 2.39 32.10 -5.12
N ALA A 59 2.29 31.97 -3.80
CA ALA A 59 3.31 31.31 -2.98
C ALA A 59 3.36 29.79 -3.22
N HIS A 60 2.20 29.15 -3.38
CA HIS A 60 2.12 27.70 -3.49
C HIS A 60 2.14 27.18 -4.94
N GLY A 61 1.56 27.93 -5.89
CA GLY A 61 1.39 27.48 -7.29
C GLY A 61 0.51 26.24 -7.48
N ARG A 62 -0.07 25.71 -6.40
CA ARG A 62 -0.92 24.52 -6.38
C ARG A 62 -2.01 24.65 -5.32
N GLY A 63 -3.05 23.84 -5.42
CA GLY A 63 -4.11 23.79 -4.42
C GLY A 63 -5.17 22.75 -4.75
N ARG A 64 -6.32 22.89 -4.10
CA ARG A 64 -7.54 22.13 -4.38
C ARG A 64 -8.68 23.06 -4.71
N VAL A 65 -9.51 22.66 -5.67
CA VAL A 65 -10.80 23.29 -5.91
C VAL A 65 -11.92 22.30 -5.65
N THR A 66 -12.95 22.75 -4.96
CA THR A 66 -14.19 22.00 -4.79
C THR A 66 -15.32 22.72 -5.52
N VAL A 67 -15.95 22.04 -6.46
CA VAL A 67 -17.07 22.54 -7.26
C VAL A 67 -18.19 21.50 -7.26
N ALA A 68 -19.40 21.91 -6.89
CA ALA A 68 -20.58 21.03 -6.84
C ALA A 68 -20.33 19.68 -6.11
N GLY A 69 -19.55 19.70 -5.04
CA GLY A 69 -19.20 18.51 -4.24
C GLY A 69 -18.02 17.69 -4.76
N THR A 70 -17.51 17.97 -5.96
CA THR A 70 -16.33 17.28 -6.53
C THR A 70 -15.07 18.08 -6.23
N THR A 71 -14.00 17.41 -5.76
CA THR A 71 -12.72 18.04 -5.44
C THR A 71 -11.65 17.64 -6.44
N HIS A 72 -10.94 18.63 -7.00
CA HIS A 72 -9.84 18.44 -7.93
C HIS A 72 -8.55 19.03 -7.35
N ASP A 73 -7.46 18.27 -7.45
CA ASP A 73 -6.12 18.82 -7.28
C ASP A 73 -5.78 19.69 -8.51
N VAL A 74 -5.24 20.88 -8.27
CA VAL A 74 -5.01 21.88 -9.32
C VAL A 74 -3.65 22.54 -9.24
N VAL A 75 -3.17 22.98 -10.39
CA VAL A 75 -2.07 23.94 -10.54
C VAL A 75 -2.68 25.33 -10.72
N LEU A 76 -2.14 26.30 -9.98
CA LEU A 76 -2.59 27.69 -9.97
C LEU A 76 -1.59 28.51 -10.79
N ASP A 77 -1.95 28.79 -12.04
CA ASP A 77 -1.12 29.54 -12.97
C ASP A 77 -1.46 31.04 -12.91
N THR A 78 -0.52 31.82 -12.38
CA THR A 78 -0.59 33.27 -12.21
C THR A 78 0.21 34.02 -13.29
N GLY A 79 0.82 33.33 -14.25
CA GLY A 79 1.79 33.90 -15.17
C GLY A 79 1.20 34.32 -16.52
N GLY A 80 1.45 35.57 -16.93
CA GLY A 80 1.37 36.00 -18.35
C GLY A 80 0.06 35.72 -19.06
N LEU A 81 -1.07 35.74 -18.34
CA LEU A 81 -2.37 35.48 -18.91
C LEU A 81 -2.68 36.56 -19.97
N GLY A 82 -3.06 36.11 -21.17
CA GLY A 82 -3.31 36.97 -22.33
C GLY A 82 -4.39 38.03 -22.11
N PRO A 83 -4.89 38.71 -23.17
CA PRO A 83 -5.75 39.87 -23.01
C PRO A 83 -6.97 39.56 -22.15
N ALA A 84 -7.31 40.44 -21.22
CA ALA A 84 -8.39 40.24 -20.24
C ALA A 84 -9.79 40.10 -20.86
N GLY A 85 -9.96 40.47 -22.13
CA GLY A 85 -11.24 40.56 -22.84
C GLY A 85 -12.09 39.28 -22.78
N PRO A 86 -11.61 38.12 -23.26
CA PRO A 86 -12.40 36.88 -23.23
C PRO A 86 -12.80 36.43 -21.83
N VAL A 87 -11.98 36.75 -20.81
CA VAL A 87 -12.29 36.44 -19.41
C VAL A 87 -13.34 37.41 -18.87
N ASP A 88 -13.24 38.70 -19.20
CA ASP A 88 -14.24 39.72 -18.84
C ASP A 88 -15.62 39.41 -19.44
N GLU A 89 -15.64 39.03 -20.71
CA GLU A 89 -16.84 38.61 -21.43
C GLU A 89 -17.46 37.37 -20.78
N ALA A 90 -16.64 36.37 -20.42
CA ALA A 90 -17.11 35.17 -19.74
C ALA A 90 -17.67 35.47 -18.34
N PHE A 91 -17.03 36.35 -17.55
CA PHE A 91 -17.61 36.80 -16.28
C PHE A 91 -18.92 37.57 -16.48
N THR A 92 -18.99 38.43 -17.50
CA THR A 92 -20.21 39.20 -17.82
C THR A 92 -21.36 38.30 -18.25
N ALA A 93 -21.10 37.31 -19.10
CA ALA A 93 -22.08 36.33 -19.53
C ALA A 93 -22.61 35.49 -18.36
N LYS A 94 -21.73 35.14 -17.42
CA LYS A 94 -22.09 34.23 -16.31
C LYS A 94 -22.77 34.92 -15.14
N TYR A 95 -22.39 36.15 -14.79
CA TYR A 95 -22.88 36.84 -13.59
C TYR A 95 -23.66 38.13 -13.90
N GLY A 96 -23.74 38.52 -15.17
CA GLY A 96 -24.32 39.78 -15.60
C GLY A 96 -23.40 41.00 -15.37
N PRO A 97 -23.71 42.16 -15.99
CA PRO A 97 -22.81 43.31 -16.03
C PRO A 97 -22.48 43.89 -14.65
N ALA A 98 -23.45 43.93 -13.74
CA ALA A 98 -23.28 44.52 -12.42
C ALA A 98 -22.29 43.73 -11.54
N ALA A 99 -22.43 42.39 -11.50
CA ALA A 99 -21.53 41.53 -10.74
C ALA A 99 -20.16 41.38 -11.42
N ALA A 100 -20.12 41.29 -12.74
CA ALA A 100 -18.86 41.25 -13.49
C ALA A 100 -18.05 42.54 -13.34
N GLY A 101 -18.71 43.69 -13.18
CA GLY A 101 -18.06 44.97 -12.89
C GLY A 101 -17.16 44.95 -11.65
N LEU A 102 -17.47 44.12 -10.64
CA LEU A 102 -16.66 43.97 -9.43
C LEU A 102 -15.29 43.32 -9.69
N VAL A 103 -15.16 42.54 -10.76
CA VAL A 103 -13.93 41.81 -11.14
C VAL A 103 -13.32 42.31 -12.46
N ALA A 104 -13.80 43.44 -12.98
CA ALA A 104 -13.32 44.06 -14.22
C ALA A 104 -12.28 45.19 -14.00
N SER A 105 -11.98 45.54 -12.74
CA SER A 105 -10.97 46.56 -12.42
C SER A 105 -9.57 46.12 -12.87
N ALA A 106 -8.67 47.08 -13.08
CA ALA A 106 -7.27 46.79 -13.44
C ALA A 106 -6.59 45.90 -12.39
N ASP A 107 -6.85 46.17 -11.11
CA ASP A 107 -6.34 45.37 -9.99
C ASP A 107 -6.90 43.94 -10.00
N ALA A 108 -8.20 43.76 -10.24
CA ALA A 108 -8.80 42.43 -10.32
C ALA A 108 -8.28 41.63 -11.53
N ARG A 109 -8.05 42.31 -12.67
CA ARG A 109 -7.43 41.71 -13.86
C ARG A 109 -5.98 41.28 -13.59
N ALA A 110 -5.21 42.10 -12.89
CA ALA A 110 -3.83 41.78 -12.47
C ALA A 110 -3.78 40.60 -11.48
N ALA A 111 -4.89 40.27 -10.83
CA ALA A 111 -5.04 39.15 -9.93
C ALA A 111 -5.92 38.02 -10.51
N THR A 112 -5.75 37.76 -11.82
CA THR A 112 -6.37 36.62 -12.50
C THR A 112 -5.49 35.38 -12.32
N ILE A 113 -6.12 34.24 -12.03
CA ILE A 113 -5.46 32.94 -11.97
C ILE A 113 -6.16 32.02 -12.96
N ARG A 114 -5.37 31.32 -13.77
CA ARG A 114 -5.82 30.17 -14.54
C ARG A 114 -5.64 28.93 -13.71
N ILE A 115 -6.72 28.17 -13.53
CA ILE A 115 -6.71 26.93 -12.78
C ILE A 115 -6.65 25.77 -13.77
N CYS A 116 -5.60 24.97 -13.68
CA CYS A 116 -5.41 23.78 -14.49
C CYS A 116 -5.54 22.54 -13.59
N PRO A 117 -6.13 21.44 -14.05
CA PRO A 117 -6.08 20.19 -13.29
C PRO A 117 -4.62 19.80 -13.08
N ALA A 118 -4.26 19.36 -11.88
CA ALA A 118 -2.92 18.84 -11.64
C ALA A 118 -2.75 17.55 -12.45
N PRO A 119 -1.53 17.26 -12.98
CA PRO A 119 -1.25 15.94 -13.49
C PRO A 119 -1.58 14.91 -12.40
N PRO A 120 -2.13 13.74 -12.75
CA PRO A 120 -2.39 12.70 -11.76
C PRO A 120 -1.10 12.49 -10.99
N ARG A 121 -1.16 12.71 -9.67
CA ARG A 121 -0.04 12.39 -8.79
C ARG A 121 0.33 10.93 -9.09
N PRO A 122 1.62 10.56 -9.20
CA PRO A 122 1.97 9.14 -9.21
C PRO A 122 1.25 8.54 -8.02
N THR A 123 0.27 7.68 -8.29
CA THR A 123 -0.52 7.07 -7.24
C THR A 123 0.44 6.16 -6.52
N VAL A 124 0.92 6.58 -5.35
CA VAL A 124 1.14 5.58 -4.30
C VAL A 124 -0.23 4.91 -4.16
N PRO A 125 -0.35 3.60 -4.45
CA PRO A 125 -1.63 2.92 -4.37
C PRO A 125 -2.28 3.23 -3.02
N PRO A 126 -3.62 3.39 -2.97
CA PRO A 126 -4.31 3.74 -1.74
C PRO A 126 -3.83 2.82 -0.63
N ALA A 127 -3.37 3.41 0.47
CA ALA A 127 -2.90 2.64 1.61
C ALA A 127 -3.95 1.58 1.94
N ALA A 128 -3.49 0.32 2.02
CA ALA A 128 -4.30 -0.78 2.54
C ALA A 128 -5.02 -0.31 3.81
N PRO A 129 -6.28 -0.76 4.06
CA PRO A 129 -7.10 -0.26 5.16
C PRO A 129 -6.28 -0.21 6.45
N ALA A 130 -6.45 0.83 7.27
CA ALA A 130 -5.58 1.18 8.41
C ALA A 130 -5.35 0.08 9.48
N ASN A 131 -5.95 -1.11 9.32
CA ASN A 131 -5.78 -2.31 10.14
C ASN A 131 -5.22 -3.53 9.38
N ALA A 132 -4.80 -3.39 8.12
CA ALA A 132 -4.16 -4.49 7.39
C ALA A 132 -2.72 -4.65 7.89
N VAL A 133 -2.39 -5.85 8.37
CA VAL A 133 -1.01 -6.20 8.69
C VAL A 133 -0.15 -5.97 7.43
N PRO A 134 0.93 -5.17 7.50
CA PRO A 134 1.81 -4.96 6.35
C PRO A 134 2.28 -6.29 5.76
N ALA A 135 2.39 -6.41 4.44
CA ALA A 135 2.69 -7.69 3.78
C ALA A 135 3.94 -8.38 4.34
N HIS A 136 5.01 -7.61 4.58
CA HIS A 136 6.23 -8.10 5.22
C HIS A 136 5.94 -8.78 6.58
N ARG A 137 5.16 -8.11 7.44
CA ARG A 137 4.76 -8.63 8.75
C ARG A 137 3.84 -9.84 8.63
N ALA A 138 2.95 -9.85 7.64
CA ALA A 138 2.08 -10.99 7.40
C ALA A 138 2.89 -12.23 6.99
N VAL A 139 3.92 -12.08 6.15
CA VAL A 139 4.84 -13.16 5.78
C VAL A 139 5.67 -13.61 6.99
N GLU A 140 6.24 -12.70 7.77
CA GLU A 140 6.96 -13.05 9.01
C GLU A 140 6.09 -13.84 9.99
N ASN A 141 4.83 -13.45 10.16
CA ASN A 141 3.88 -14.16 11.00
C ASN A 141 3.60 -15.58 10.48
N LEU A 142 3.58 -15.82 9.17
CA LEU A 142 3.46 -17.17 8.60
C LEU A 142 4.70 -18.03 8.90
N LEU A 143 5.90 -17.44 8.86
CA LEU A 143 7.13 -18.13 9.23
C LEU A 143 7.12 -18.54 10.70
N ALA A 144 6.77 -17.60 11.59
CA ALA A 144 6.64 -17.85 13.02
C ALA A 144 5.57 -18.91 13.31
N ARG A 145 4.40 -18.79 12.67
CA ARG A 145 3.28 -19.71 12.87
C ARG A 145 3.65 -21.16 12.55
N TYR A 146 4.43 -21.39 11.50
CA TYR A 146 4.90 -22.74 11.22
C TYR A 146 5.79 -23.30 12.34
N ALA A 147 6.73 -22.49 12.86
CA ALA A 147 7.62 -22.92 13.93
C ALA A 147 6.82 -23.31 15.17
N GLU A 148 5.86 -22.47 15.58
CA GLU A 148 4.92 -22.75 16.67
C GLU A 148 4.18 -24.07 16.46
N LEU A 149 3.56 -24.25 15.28
CA LEU A 149 2.78 -25.46 14.98
C LEU A 149 3.61 -26.75 15.05
N VAL A 150 4.86 -26.72 14.57
CA VAL A 150 5.76 -27.87 14.65
C VAL A 150 6.17 -28.14 16.09
N ASP A 151 6.54 -27.09 16.85
CA ASP A 151 6.98 -27.21 18.24
C ASP A 151 5.84 -27.65 19.18
N ASP A 152 4.61 -27.22 18.91
CA ASP A 152 3.41 -27.62 19.65
C ASP A 152 2.92 -29.04 19.26
N GLY A 153 3.49 -29.64 18.21
CA GLY A 153 3.04 -30.93 17.67
C GLY A 153 1.73 -30.87 16.90
N ASP A 154 1.23 -29.69 16.55
CA ASP A 154 0.00 -29.47 15.77
C ASP A 154 0.27 -29.67 14.27
N PHE A 155 0.49 -30.93 13.88
CA PHE A 155 0.77 -31.29 12.49
C PHE A 155 -0.43 -31.09 11.56
N ALA A 156 -1.66 -31.17 12.09
CA ALA A 156 -2.86 -30.84 11.33
C ALA A 156 -2.84 -29.35 10.95
N GLY A 157 -2.52 -28.46 11.90
CA GLY A 157 -2.30 -27.04 11.64
C GLY A 157 -1.15 -26.78 10.66
N VAL A 158 -0.06 -27.57 10.69
CA VAL A 158 1.00 -27.48 9.66
C VAL A 158 0.45 -27.85 8.27
N GLY A 159 -0.33 -28.92 8.17
CA GLY A 159 -0.98 -29.34 6.93
C GLY A 159 -1.92 -28.27 6.38
N GLU A 160 -2.69 -27.61 7.25
CA GLU A 160 -3.55 -26.47 6.90
C GLU A 160 -2.75 -25.28 6.37
N LEU A 161 -1.70 -24.87 7.10
CA LEU A 161 -0.86 -23.73 6.76
C LEU A 161 -0.17 -23.90 5.40
N LEU A 162 0.17 -25.14 5.05
CA LEU A 162 0.89 -25.51 3.83
C LEU A 162 0.00 -26.19 2.78
N ALA A 163 -1.32 -26.15 2.93
CA ALA A 163 -2.25 -26.89 2.07
C ALA A 163 -2.09 -26.53 0.57
N ASP A 164 -1.80 -25.26 0.28
CA ASP A 164 -1.60 -24.71 -1.06
C ASP A 164 -0.12 -24.72 -1.51
N ALA A 165 0.77 -25.35 -0.73
CA ALA A 165 2.22 -25.29 -0.93
C ALA A 165 2.84 -26.64 -1.29
N SER A 166 3.96 -26.59 -2.02
CA SER A 166 4.90 -27.71 -2.05
C SER A 166 5.85 -27.59 -0.86
N PHE A 167 5.94 -28.64 -0.02
CA PHE A 167 6.93 -28.75 1.05
C PHE A 167 8.06 -29.68 0.60
N THR A 168 9.30 -29.20 0.59
CA THR A 168 10.48 -30.02 0.29
C THR A 168 11.38 -30.09 1.53
N GLY A 169 11.60 -31.30 2.02
CA GLY A 169 12.39 -31.62 3.20
C GLY A 169 12.57 -33.13 3.30
N SER A 170 13.52 -33.59 4.11
CA SER A 170 13.76 -35.03 4.32
C SER A 170 13.98 -35.81 3.01
N GLY A 171 14.63 -35.19 2.02
CA GLY A 171 14.95 -35.81 0.73
C GLY A 171 13.78 -35.95 -0.26
N ALA A 172 12.57 -35.50 0.09
CA ALA A 172 11.38 -35.63 -0.76
C ALA A 172 10.56 -34.33 -0.83
N THR A 173 9.61 -34.30 -1.76
CA THR A 173 8.63 -33.21 -1.90
C THR A 173 7.23 -33.76 -1.66
N PHE A 174 6.48 -33.05 -0.81
CA PHE A 174 5.12 -33.35 -0.41
C PHE A 174 4.21 -32.19 -0.84
N THR A 175 2.99 -32.47 -1.22
CA THR A 175 2.01 -31.46 -1.65
C THR A 175 0.63 -31.88 -1.21
N GLY A 176 -0.16 -30.90 -0.76
CA GLY A 176 -1.46 -31.16 -0.16
C GLY A 176 -1.37 -31.37 1.35
N ARG A 177 -2.43 -30.95 2.03
CA ARG A 177 -2.57 -30.96 3.49
C ARG A 177 -2.26 -32.31 4.10
N GLU A 178 -2.92 -33.36 3.62
CA GLU A 178 -2.88 -34.70 4.21
C GLU A 178 -1.49 -35.33 4.06
N ALA A 179 -0.85 -35.12 2.90
CA ALA A 179 0.50 -35.64 2.65
C ALA A 179 1.55 -34.98 3.54
N ILE A 180 1.43 -33.66 3.75
CA ILE A 180 2.35 -32.89 4.61
C ILE A 180 2.13 -33.26 6.08
N GLU A 181 0.88 -33.29 6.56
CA GLU A 181 0.57 -33.73 7.93
C GLU A 181 1.10 -35.15 8.18
N GLY A 182 0.79 -36.09 7.27
CA GLY A 182 1.23 -37.47 7.36
C GLY A 182 2.75 -37.59 7.45
N MET A 183 3.49 -36.83 6.65
CA MET A 183 4.95 -36.81 6.70
C MET A 183 5.49 -36.39 8.08
N PHE A 184 4.99 -35.30 8.68
CA PHE A 184 5.40 -34.88 10.02
C PHE A 184 5.05 -35.94 11.06
N ARG A 185 3.81 -36.45 10.98
CA ARG A 185 3.31 -37.49 11.89
C ARG A 185 4.13 -38.76 11.80
N ASP A 186 4.60 -39.16 10.62
CA ASP A 186 5.37 -40.39 10.42
C ASP A 186 6.84 -40.23 10.78
N THR A 187 7.37 -39.02 10.66
CA THR A 187 8.81 -38.73 10.83
C THR A 187 9.15 -38.36 12.28
N LEU A 188 8.32 -37.57 12.95
CA LEU A 188 8.64 -37.00 14.26
C LEU A 188 8.18 -37.87 15.43
N ILE A 189 9.03 -37.93 16.46
CA ILE A 189 8.66 -38.45 17.78
C ILE A 189 7.85 -37.37 18.50
N VAL A 190 6.70 -37.76 19.06
CA VAL A 190 5.86 -36.91 19.90
C VAL A 190 5.83 -37.51 21.31
N TYR A 191 6.05 -36.67 22.31
CA TYR A 191 6.15 -37.06 23.71
C TYR A 191 4.79 -37.00 24.42
N ALA A 192 4.75 -37.42 25.69
CA ALA A 192 3.52 -37.50 26.47
C ALA A 192 2.78 -36.15 26.63
N ASP A 193 3.50 -35.03 26.49
CA ASP A 193 2.93 -33.67 26.51
C ASP A 193 2.35 -33.23 25.16
N GLY A 194 2.39 -34.09 24.14
CA GLY A 194 1.87 -33.80 22.81
C GLY A 194 2.86 -33.08 21.89
N THR A 195 4.05 -32.73 22.37
CA THR A 195 5.05 -31.99 21.59
C THR A 195 6.21 -32.88 21.14
N PRO A 196 6.97 -32.50 20.10
CA PRO A 196 8.29 -33.08 19.82
C PRO A 196 9.39 -32.65 20.80
N ARG A 197 9.04 -31.80 21.79
CA ARG A 197 9.96 -31.11 22.71
C ARG A 197 11.08 -30.35 22.00
N THR A 198 10.77 -29.79 20.84
CA THR A 198 11.67 -28.94 20.07
C THR A 198 11.41 -27.46 20.31
N GLN A 199 12.40 -26.64 19.97
CA GLN A 199 12.22 -25.22 19.77
C GLN A 199 12.92 -24.81 18.47
N HIS A 200 12.14 -24.33 17.50
CA HIS A 200 12.61 -23.80 16.23
C HIS A 200 12.96 -22.31 16.38
N VAL A 201 14.25 -22.02 16.44
CA VAL A 201 14.75 -20.65 16.39
C VAL A 201 14.92 -20.24 14.92
N THR A 202 13.98 -19.44 14.43
CA THR A 202 14.06 -18.85 13.09
C THR A 202 14.75 -17.49 13.16
N SER A 203 15.85 -17.32 12.42
CA SER A 203 16.69 -16.12 12.46
C SER A 203 17.11 -15.66 11.07
N ASN A 204 17.77 -14.49 10.98
CA ASN A 204 18.27 -13.93 9.73
C ASN A 204 17.21 -13.87 8.62
N VAL A 205 15.98 -13.50 9.01
CA VAL A 205 14.83 -13.43 8.11
C VAL A 205 15.01 -12.26 7.15
N ALA A 206 15.00 -12.54 5.86
CA ALA A 206 14.95 -11.58 4.78
C ALA A 206 13.72 -11.87 3.92
N VAL A 207 12.85 -10.87 3.77
CA VAL A 207 11.60 -10.96 3.00
C VAL A 207 11.61 -9.93 1.89
N ASP A 208 11.43 -10.41 0.66
CA ASP A 208 11.29 -9.59 -0.54
C ASP A 208 9.82 -9.68 -0.98
N VAL A 209 9.08 -8.56 -0.95
CA VAL A 209 7.66 -8.50 -1.30
C VAL A 209 7.48 -7.72 -2.61
N ASP A 210 6.76 -8.32 -3.55
CA ASP A 210 6.20 -7.65 -4.73
C ASP A 210 4.71 -7.41 -4.47
N GLU A 211 4.38 -6.18 -4.08
CA GLU A 211 3.01 -5.78 -3.72
C GLU A 211 2.07 -5.77 -4.91
N ASP A 212 2.57 -5.42 -6.10
CA ASP A 212 1.77 -5.33 -7.33
C ASP A 212 1.44 -6.72 -7.85
N ALA A 213 2.42 -7.62 -7.87
CA ALA A 213 2.21 -9.02 -8.25
C ALA A 213 1.51 -9.82 -7.14
N GLY A 214 1.47 -9.32 -5.90
CA GLY A 214 0.97 -10.07 -4.75
C GLY A 214 1.79 -11.33 -4.49
N THR A 215 3.12 -11.24 -4.64
CA THR A 215 4.04 -12.36 -4.38
C THR A 215 5.11 -11.96 -3.38
N ALA A 216 5.68 -12.94 -2.68
CA ALA A 216 6.83 -12.70 -1.82
C ALA A 216 7.76 -13.91 -1.81
N GLU A 217 9.04 -13.65 -1.59
CA GLU A 217 10.05 -14.67 -1.28
C GLU A 217 10.66 -14.39 0.09
N ALA A 218 10.91 -15.44 0.87
CA ALA A 218 11.62 -15.30 2.13
C ALA A 218 12.78 -16.28 2.24
N ARG A 219 13.85 -15.81 2.88
CA ARG A 219 15.02 -16.61 3.23
C ARG A 219 15.26 -16.45 4.73
N SER A 220 15.47 -17.56 5.43
CA SER A 220 15.77 -17.54 6.86
C SER A 220 16.71 -18.68 7.24
N CYS A 221 17.36 -18.51 8.38
CA CYS A 221 18.08 -19.59 9.06
C CYS A 221 17.12 -20.28 10.04
N VAL A 222 17.33 -21.58 10.23
CA VAL A 222 16.66 -22.35 11.28
C VAL A 222 17.70 -23.04 12.15
N THR A 223 17.51 -22.97 13.45
CA THR A 223 18.20 -23.79 14.46
C THR A 223 17.14 -24.51 15.28
N VAL A 224 17.20 -25.83 15.35
CA VAL A 224 16.27 -26.65 16.13
C VAL A 224 16.98 -27.09 17.41
N LEU A 225 16.42 -26.68 18.54
CA LEU A 225 16.84 -27.11 19.86
C LEU A 225 15.94 -28.25 20.33
N GLN A 226 16.46 -29.19 21.13
CA GLN A 226 15.64 -30.20 21.79
C GLN A 226 16.17 -30.50 23.19
N ALA A 227 15.27 -30.75 24.13
CA ALA A 227 15.57 -31.27 25.47
C ALA A 227 14.50 -32.30 25.87
N VAL A 228 14.92 -33.50 26.25
CA VAL A 228 14.02 -34.58 26.70
C VAL A 228 14.65 -35.33 27.87
N ASP A 229 13.90 -36.19 28.55
CA ASP A 229 14.46 -37.00 29.64
C ASP A 229 15.59 -37.90 29.11
N GLY A 230 16.77 -37.75 29.71
CA GLY A 230 17.99 -38.42 29.27
C GLY A 230 18.70 -37.78 28.06
N LEU A 231 18.27 -36.59 27.61
CA LEU A 231 18.97 -35.79 26.61
C LEU A 231 19.00 -34.30 27.04
N PRO A 232 20.17 -33.74 27.40
CA PRO A 232 20.25 -32.33 27.78
C PRO A 232 19.93 -31.42 26.59
N LEU A 233 19.53 -30.18 26.89
CA LEU A 233 19.28 -29.15 25.87
C LEU A 233 20.47 -29.01 24.93
N GLN A 234 20.22 -29.22 23.63
CA GLN A 234 21.24 -29.09 22.59
C GLN A 234 20.62 -28.71 21.24
N VAL A 235 21.48 -28.28 20.31
CA VAL A 235 21.11 -28.11 18.90
C VAL A 235 21.10 -29.48 18.23
N ILE A 236 19.96 -29.87 17.66
CA ILE A 236 19.80 -31.15 16.96
C ILE A 236 19.83 -30.99 15.43
N ALA A 237 19.54 -29.79 14.92
CA ALA A 237 19.64 -29.48 13.49
C ALA A 237 19.84 -27.97 13.27
N ALA A 238 20.56 -27.60 12.22
CA ALA A 238 20.60 -26.23 11.74
C ALA A 238 20.70 -26.17 10.21
N GLY A 239 20.07 -25.15 9.63
CA GLY A 239 19.88 -25.06 8.19
C GLY A 239 19.27 -23.75 7.73
N ARG A 240 18.64 -23.79 6.57
CA ARG A 240 17.97 -22.65 5.95
C ARG A 240 16.60 -23.01 5.42
N TYR A 241 15.69 -22.05 5.47
CA TYR A 241 14.44 -22.06 4.73
C TYR A 241 14.53 -21.16 3.50
N ARG A 242 13.89 -21.61 2.41
CA ARG A 242 13.62 -20.81 1.21
C ARG A 242 12.15 -20.96 0.86
N ASP A 243 11.41 -19.90 1.11
CA ASP A 243 9.95 -19.91 1.04
C ASP A 243 9.45 -18.98 -0.05
N ARG A 244 8.28 -19.32 -0.62
CA ARG A 244 7.54 -18.48 -1.56
C ARG A 244 6.10 -18.33 -1.10
N PHE A 245 5.52 -17.18 -1.40
CA PHE A 245 4.19 -16.81 -0.98
C PHE A 245 3.42 -16.13 -2.11
N THR A 246 2.10 -16.23 -2.03
CA THR A 246 1.18 -15.46 -2.88
C THR A 246 0.05 -14.89 -2.03
N ARG A 247 -0.45 -13.72 -2.41
CA ARG A 247 -1.64 -13.10 -1.82
C ARG A 247 -2.87 -13.56 -2.61
N ARG A 248 -3.74 -14.33 -1.96
CA ARG A 248 -5.05 -14.75 -2.49
C ARG A 248 -6.15 -14.25 -1.56
N ASP A 249 -7.17 -13.63 -2.13
CA ASP A 249 -8.31 -13.06 -1.39
C ASP A 249 -7.87 -12.12 -0.24
N GLY A 250 -6.84 -11.32 -0.51
CA GLY A 250 -6.26 -10.38 0.48
C GLY A 250 -5.41 -11.04 1.58
N ARG A 251 -5.16 -12.35 1.54
CA ARG A 251 -4.35 -13.07 2.53
C ARG A 251 -3.10 -13.70 1.91
N TRP A 252 -1.98 -13.55 2.60
CA TRP A 252 -0.74 -14.22 2.24
C TRP A 252 -0.80 -15.71 2.60
N ARG A 253 -0.29 -16.55 1.70
CA ARG A 253 -0.24 -18.01 1.85
C ARG A 253 1.07 -18.54 1.32
N PHE A 254 1.58 -19.63 1.90
CA PHE A 254 2.70 -20.36 1.33
C PHE A 254 2.30 -20.94 -0.03
N THR A 255 3.23 -20.88 -0.98
CA THR A 255 3.18 -21.68 -2.23
C THR A 255 4.34 -22.67 -2.29
N ARG A 256 5.40 -22.41 -1.52
CA ARG A 256 6.54 -23.30 -1.39
C ARG A 256 7.23 -23.10 -0.06
N ARG A 257 7.64 -24.21 0.54
CA ARG A 257 8.67 -24.25 1.57
C ARG A 257 9.75 -25.24 1.18
N GLN A 258 11.00 -24.78 1.16
CA GLN A 258 12.16 -25.66 1.00
C GLN A 258 13.02 -25.59 2.25
N VAL A 259 13.24 -26.75 2.85
CA VAL A 259 14.07 -26.97 4.03
C VAL A 259 15.41 -27.57 3.60
N ASP A 260 16.49 -26.85 3.89
CA ASP A 260 17.88 -27.26 3.63
C ASP A 260 18.62 -27.37 4.97
N ILE A 261 18.52 -28.55 5.61
CA ILE A 261 19.27 -28.86 6.84
C ILE A 261 20.70 -29.23 6.45
N ARG A 262 21.69 -28.52 7.02
CA ARG A 262 23.11 -28.67 6.68
C ARG A 262 23.94 -29.21 7.82
N LEU A 263 23.54 -28.93 9.05
CA LEU A 263 24.20 -29.39 10.26
C LEU A 263 23.20 -30.26 11.01
N VAL A 264 23.58 -31.51 11.28
CA VAL A 264 22.74 -32.48 11.99
C VAL A 264 23.48 -32.89 13.26
N GLY A 265 22.83 -32.71 14.40
CA GLY A 265 23.27 -33.16 15.72
C GLY A 265 22.65 -34.50 16.10
N ASP A 266 22.48 -34.75 17.40
CA ASP A 266 21.78 -35.96 17.86
C ASP A 266 20.27 -35.84 17.63
N VAL A 267 19.78 -36.47 16.57
CA VAL A 267 18.36 -36.54 16.21
C VAL A 267 17.69 -37.84 16.64
N SER A 268 18.36 -38.70 17.43
CA SER A 268 17.84 -40.01 17.84
C SER A 268 16.57 -39.93 18.70
N ARG A 269 16.38 -38.79 19.38
CA ARG A 269 15.19 -38.47 20.17
C ARG A 269 14.19 -37.59 19.43
N HIS A 270 14.47 -37.25 18.17
CA HIS A 270 13.59 -36.40 17.37
C HIS A 270 12.95 -37.17 16.21
N LEU A 271 13.75 -37.95 15.47
CA LEU A 271 13.30 -38.71 14.31
C LEU A 271 12.99 -40.15 14.69
N ARG A 272 11.93 -40.71 14.12
CA ARG A 272 11.66 -42.15 14.21
C ARG A 272 12.71 -42.93 13.43
N ALA A 273 13.02 -44.15 13.88
CA ALA A 273 14.12 -44.96 13.34
C ALA A 273 14.05 -45.23 11.82
N ALA A 274 12.85 -45.24 11.23
CA ALA A 274 12.67 -45.38 9.78
C ALA A 274 13.05 -44.10 8.98
N ALA A 275 13.04 -42.94 9.63
CA ALA A 275 13.32 -41.63 9.03
C ALA A 275 14.71 -41.08 9.38
N ALA A 276 15.47 -41.77 10.23
CA ALA A 276 16.84 -41.39 10.61
C ALA A 276 17.93 -41.88 9.63
N ARG A 277 17.54 -42.38 8.45
CA ARG A 277 18.42 -42.94 7.41
C ARG A 277 18.62 -41.99 6.24
#